data_AF-A0A7X8DYS6-F1
#
_entry.id   AF-A0A7X8DYS6-F1
#
_cell.length_a   1.000
_cell.length_b   1.000
_cell.length_c   1.000
_cell.angle_alpha   90.00
_cell.angle_beta   90.00
_cell.angle_gamma   90.00
#
_symmetry.space_group_name_H-M   'P 1'
#
loop_
_entity.id
_entity.type
_entity.pdbx_description
1 polymer ?
#
loop_
_entity_poly.entity_id
_entity_poly.type
_entity_poly.pdbx_seq_one_letter_code
_entity_poly.pdbx_strand_id
1 'polypeptide(L)' 'GFRVKFDSVEFWQGGAKRLHDRFLYQRQADNHWSIERLAP' A
#
# COMPACT_ATOMS: atom_id res chain seq x y z
N GLY A 1 -25.74 0.86 -6.12
CA GLY A 1 -24.40 1.21 -5.58
C GLY A 1 -23.38 0.22 -6.11
N PHE A 2 -22.09 0.56 -6.07
CA PHE A 2 -21.00 -0.29 -6.56
C PHE A 2 -20.01 -0.62 -5.43
N ARG A 3 -19.35 -1.77 -5.54
CA ARG A 3 -18.26 -2.18 -4.63
C ARG A 3 -16.96 -2.25 -5.41
N VAL A 4 -15.95 -1.51 -4.96
CA VAL A 4 -14.59 -1.64 -5.46
C VAL A 4 -13.93 -2.85 -4.80
N LYS A 5 -13.51 -3.82 -5.62
CA LYS A 5 -12.55 -4.84 -5.20
C LYS A 5 -11.17 -4.33 -5.64
N PHE A 6 -10.23 -4.30 -4.72
CA PHE A 6 -8.87 -3.87 -4.98
C PHE A 6 -7.92 -5.04 -4.77
N ASP A 7 -6.89 -5.08 -5.59
CA ASP A 7 -5.79 -6.06 -5.49
C ASP A 7 -4.53 -5.42 -4.89
N SER A 8 -4.51 -4.09 -4.76
CA SER A 8 -3.46 -3.34 -4.08
C SER A 8 -3.99 -2.10 -3.37
N VAL A 9 -3.30 -1.71 -2.29
CA VAL A 9 -3.56 -0.49 -1.52
C VAL A 9 -2.23 0.12 -1.10
N GLU A 10 -2.04 1.42 -1.33
CA GLU A 10 -0.85 2.14 -0.87
C GLU A 10 -1.22 3.18 0.19
N PHE A 11 -0.53 3.12 1.33
CA PHE A 11 -0.64 4.11 2.39
C PHE A 11 0.53 5.07 2.29
N TRP A 12 0.22 6.36 2.14
CA TRP A 12 1.19 7.44 2.11
C TRP A 12 1.07 8.26 3.38
N GLN A 13 2.15 8.33 4.15
CA GLN A 13 2.24 9.20 5.31
C GLN A 13 3.29 10.29 5.06
N GLY A 14 2.87 11.54 5.22
CA GLY A 14 3.78 12.68 5.21
C GLY A 14 4.75 12.61 6.40
N GLY A 15 6.05 12.51 6.13
CA GLY A 15 7.09 12.62 7.15
C GLY A 15 7.74 14.01 7.17
N ALA A 16 8.35 14.37 8.30
CA ALA A 16 9.14 15.58 8.41
C ALA A 16 10.33 15.53 7.43
N LYS A 17 10.59 16.62 6.72
CA LYS A 17 11.68 16.76 5.71
C LYS A 17 11.46 16.03 4.37
N ARG A 18 10.21 15.82 3.93
CA ARG A 18 9.86 15.17 2.63
C ARG A 18 10.26 13.69 2.53
N LEU A 19 10.59 13.06 3.66
CA LEU A 19 10.80 11.62 3.74
C LEU A 19 9.44 10.99 3.99
N HIS A 20 8.76 10.62 2.91
CA HIS A 20 7.45 10.00 2.97
C HIS A 20 7.57 8.52 3.31
N ASP A 21 6.81 8.06 4.30
CA ASP A 21 6.64 6.63 4.52
C ASP A 21 5.55 6.13 3.57
N ARG A 22 5.91 5.09 2.81
CA ARG A 22 5.05 4.46 1.82
C ARG A 22 4.94 2.98 2.11
N PHE A 23 3.73 2.50 2.35
CA PHE A 23 3.45 1.08 2.54
C PHE A 23 2.53 0.58 1.46
N LEU A 24 3.01 -0.36 0.65
CA LEU A 24 2.24 -1.00 -0.41
C LEU A 24 1.78 -2.37 0.08
N TYR A 25 0.46 -2.56 0.10
CA TYR A 25 -0.17 -3.85 0.30
C TYR A 25 -0.58 -4.41 -1.06
N GLN A 26 -0.18 -5.64 -1.35
CA GLN A 26 -0.53 -6.33 -2.58
C GLN A 26 -1.10 -7.70 -2.28
N ARG A 27 -2.16 -8.06 -3.00
CA ARG A 27 -2.79 -9.35 -2.90
C ARG A 27 -2.03 -10.35 -3.76
N GLN A 28 -1.50 -11.37 -3.11
CA GLN A 28 -0.78 -12.46 -3.75
C GLN A 28 -1.77 -13.49 -4.33
N ALA A 29 -1.28 -14.35 -5.22
CA ALA A 29 -2.09 -15.36 -5.90
C ALA A 29 -2.73 -16.38 -4.93
N ASP A 30 -2.13 -16.57 -3.76
CA ASP A 30 -2.61 -17.43 -2.66
C ASP A 30 -3.63 -16.75 -1.73
N ASN A 31 -4.14 -15.57 -2.13
CA ASN A 31 -5.04 -14.72 -1.34
C ASN A 31 -4.44 -14.13 -0.06
N HIS A 32 -3.13 -14.26 0.17
CA HIS A 32 -2.46 -13.55 1.26
C HIS A 32 -2.08 -12.13 0.83
N TRP A 33 -1.86 -11.26 1.82
CA TRP A 33 -1.38 -9.91 1.58
C TRP A 33 0.12 -9.84 1.86
N SER A 34 0.89 -9.35 0.88
CA SER A 34 2.26 -8.93 1.10
C SER A 34 2.29 -7.44 1.43
N ILE A 35 3.25 -7.04 2.26
CA ILE A 35 3.51 -5.63 2.60
C ILE A 35 4.95 -5.28 2.23
N GLU A 36 5.12 -4.18 1.52
CA GLU A 36 6.42 -3.63 1.17
C GLU A 36 6.51 -2.17 1.60
N ARG A 37 7.65 -1.78 2.20
CA ARG A 37 7.95 -0.38 2.49
C ARG A 37 8.75 0.19 1.33
N LEU A 38 8.20 1.18 0.65
CA LEU A 38 8.87 1.87 -0.45
C LEU A 38 9.69 3.04 0.11
N ALA A 39 10.86 3.28 -0.49
CA ALA A 39 11.63 4.48 -0.19
C ALA A 39 10.86 5.75 -0.67
N PRO A 40 11.06 6.90 0.01
CA PRO A 40 10.56 8.18 -0.45
C PRO A 40 10.98 8.51 -1.88
#